data_AF-A0A314V1Q9-F1
#
_entry.id   AF-A0A314V1Q9-F1
#
_cell.length_a   1.000
_cell.length_b   1.000
_cell.length_c   1.000
_cell.angle_alpha   90.00
_cell.angle_beta   90.00
_cell.angle_gamma   90.00
#
_symmetry.space_group_name_H-M   'P 1'
#
loop_
_entity.id
_entity.type
_entity.pdbx_description
1 polymer ?
#
loop_
_entity_poly.entity_id
_entity_poly.type
_entity_poly.pdbx_seq_one_letter_code
_entity_poly.pdbx_strand_id
1 'polypeptide(L)'
;MCSARPHHLNRYVLGSVKTSFTRKSPAKKLFSIVGPQSSLIGLTAVCQSPNTVYEHETPNFDTVCGVGIRCMDPTLKFSILLLLLGLGCHSWGSHNSSTAVNASPIKNDFEHCERVVKKWAFSSLQQEVKDKHTLRDLLFFLHVPRTGGRTYFHCFLRKLYYSSLECPRSYDKLRFDPRKQQCRLLVTHDDYSMMSKLPRERTSVVTILRNPVDRVFSTYEFSVEVAARFLVHPNLTSATQMTRRIRAKTKGVSTLDIWPWKYLVPWMREDLFTRRDGRKLRGSNNFQGKDPYNMEEIVMPLHKFINHPIAQEVVHNGATFQVAGLTNNSYLSVAHEVRHCVHKYKLLGDHVLQVAKKRLDDMLYVGLTEEHRESATMFANVVGAQVISQLGGSNSSEESATDSKSEQNYSDSDSKPDNNDLRNRTPNGKESEFASPETVEPAKGNMTVEELMESYEDCISNLRKSQTLRHNASLKRISPANFTKEARLQVPEAVLQQIRQLNHLDLELYKHAQNIFAKQHKRNFGITEIWRRMLKSSYGTGIKVLSLGATLVLLLLAFHVFVNAKRRTSKVKV
;
A
#
# COMPACT_ATOMS: atom_id res chain seq x y z
N MET A 1 85.16 -8.42 10.87
CA MET A 1 84.49 -8.59 12.19
C MET A 1 83.08 -9.06 11.86
N CYS A 2 82.71 -10.35 11.91
CA CYS A 2 83.03 -11.44 12.87
C CYS A 2 82.48 -11.10 14.27
N SER A 3 81.70 -11.95 14.96
CA SER A 3 81.17 -13.31 14.69
C SER A 3 79.87 -13.53 15.55
N ALA A 4 79.12 -14.65 15.67
CA ALA A 4 79.29 -16.06 15.28
C ALA A 4 77.91 -16.83 15.18
N ARG A 5 77.97 -18.18 15.18
CA ARG A 5 76.93 -19.17 15.61
C ARG A 5 77.70 -20.24 16.48
N PRO A 6 77.32 -21.55 16.66
CA PRO A 6 76.09 -22.32 16.37
C PRO A 6 75.68 -23.40 17.44
N HIS A 7 74.68 -24.22 17.08
CA HIS A 7 74.40 -25.62 17.46
C HIS A 7 73.73 -26.02 18.80
N HIS A 8 72.64 -26.79 18.67
CA HIS A 8 72.69 -28.24 18.96
C HIS A 8 71.81 -29.04 17.96
N LEU A 9 71.92 -30.37 17.91
CA LEU A 9 71.43 -31.21 16.79
C LEU A 9 71.18 -32.67 17.22
N ASN A 10 70.12 -33.33 16.71
CA ASN A 10 70.01 -34.79 16.50
C ASN A 10 68.80 -35.12 15.58
N ARG A 11 69.04 -35.73 14.40
CA ARG A 11 68.85 -37.16 14.03
C ARG A 11 67.37 -37.62 13.94
N TYR A 12 66.80 -37.94 12.77
CA TYR A 12 67.12 -38.91 11.69
C TYR A 12 66.52 -40.33 11.89
N VAL A 13 65.55 -40.70 11.05
CA VAL A 13 65.36 -42.04 10.42
C VAL A 13 64.71 -41.83 9.03
N LEU A 14 64.97 -42.71 8.06
CA LEU A 14 64.41 -42.70 6.70
C LEU A 14 63.31 -43.77 6.49
N GLY A 15 62.39 -43.51 5.55
CA GLY A 15 61.46 -44.48 4.97
C GLY A 15 60.91 -43.93 3.63
N SER A 16 60.79 -44.77 2.58
CA SER A 16 60.55 -44.30 1.20
C SER A 16 59.97 -45.40 0.30
N VAL A 17 59.48 -45.01 -0.90
CA VAL A 17 59.01 -45.87 -2.03
C VAL A 17 57.63 -46.55 -1.75
N LYS A 18 56.58 -46.54 -2.60
CA LYS A 18 56.31 -46.09 -4.01
C LYS A 18 54.95 -45.30 -4.03
N THR A 19 54.10 -45.09 -5.05
CA THR A 19 53.90 -45.60 -6.44
C THR A 19 53.21 -44.52 -7.33
N SER A 20 52.72 -44.89 -8.53
CA SER A 20 51.86 -44.14 -9.49
C SER A 20 50.35 -44.27 -9.17
N PHE A 21 49.38 -43.53 -9.74
CA PHE A 21 49.20 -42.86 -11.05
C PHE A 21 48.67 -41.40 -10.87
N THR A 22 49.03 -40.33 -11.59
CA THR A 22 48.91 -39.99 -13.04
C THR A 22 47.48 -40.08 -13.61
N ARG A 23 46.94 -39.18 -14.47
CA ARG A 23 47.25 -37.84 -15.01
C ARG A 23 45.86 -37.23 -15.44
N LYS A 24 45.62 -36.06 -16.04
CA LYS A 24 46.40 -35.04 -16.80
C LYS A 24 45.65 -33.68 -16.73
N SER A 25 46.21 -32.61 -17.31
CA SER A 25 45.50 -31.40 -17.80
C SER A 25 46.07 -31.04 -19.19
N PRO A 26 45.41 -30.20 -20.02
CA PRO A 26 46.15 -29.01 -20.49
C PRO A 26 45.35 -27.73 -20.79
N ALA A 27 45.86 -26.60 -20.26
CA ALA A 27 46.27 -25.35 -20.93
C ALA A 27 45.39 -24.56 -21.96
N LYS A 28 45.73 -23.26 -22.09
CA LYS A 28 45.11 -22.21 -22.95
C LYS A 28 45.98 -21.82 -24.16
N LYS A 29 45.39 -21.26 -25.23
CA LYS A 29 45.85 -20.16 -26.15
C LYS A 29 44.98 -20.16 -27.44
N LEU A 30 44.85 -19.11 -28.29
CA LEU A 30 44.73 -17.65 -28.16
C LEU A 30 44.32 -17.05 -29.54
N PHE A 31 43.70 -15.85 -29.61
CA PHE A 31 43.39 -15.05 -30.85
C PHE A 31 42.40 -15.67 -31.91
N SER A 32 41.79 -14.95 -32.88
CA SER A 32 41.25 -13.55 -32.92
C SER A 32 40.38 -13.23 -34.17
N ILE A 33 39.25 -12.50 -34.00
CA ILE A 33 38.67 -11.43 -34.88
C ILE A 33 38.07 -11.79 -36.29
N VAL A 34 37.04 -11.02 -36.70
CA VAL A 34 36.25 -10.95 -37.98
C VAL A 34 35.24 -12.09 -38.32
N GLY A 35 34.12 -11.73 -38.96
CA GLY A 35 33.21 -12.59 -39.76
C GLY A 35 33.59 -12.62 -41.26
N PRO A 36 32.68 -12.81 -42.26
CA PRO A 36 31.22 -12.53 -42.24
C PRO A 36 30.30 -13.54 -43.01
N GLN A 37 29.02 -13.17 -43.19
CA GLN A 37 28.15 -13.40 -44.38
C GLN A 37 27.68 -14.81 -44.87
N SER A 38 26.35 -14.92 -45.09
CA SER A 38 25.62 -15.77 -46.07
C SER A 38 25.64 -17.33 -45.93
N SER A 39 24.65 -18.12 -46.40
CA SER A 39 23.33 -17.82 -47.03
C SER A 39 22.39 -19.05 -47.12
N LEU A 40 21.07 -18.76 -47.17
CA LEU A 40 19.99 -19.48 -47.90
C LEU A 40 19.44 -20.86 -47.42
N ILE A 41 18.28 -21.19 -48.01
CA ILE A 41 17.42 -22.39 -47.87
C ILE A 41 16.68 -22.53 -46.51
N GLY A 42 15.35 -22.70 -46.44
CA GLY A 42 14.31 -22.61 -47.48
C GLY A 42 13.05 -23.46 -47.18
N LEU A 43 11.85 -22.86 -47.25
CA LEU A 43 10.51 -23.49 -47.14
C LEU A 43 10.22 -24.14 -45.75
N THR A 44 8.97 -24.34 -45.29
CA THR A 44 7.64 -24.09 -45.87
C THR A 44 6.68 -23.61 -44.75
N ALA A 45 5.65 -22.83 -45.08
CA ALA A 45 4.52 -22.55 -44.18
C ALA A 45 3.21 -22.90 -44.90
N VAL A 46 2.29 -23.56 -44.19
CA VAL A 46 0.98 -23.98 -44.73
C VAL A 46 -0.12 -23.38 -43.87
N CYS A 47 -0.98 -22.57 -44.49
CA CYS A 47 -2.25 -22.13 -43.93
C CYS A 47 -3.37 -22.53 -44.88
N GLN A 48 -4.48 -23.04 -44.35
CA GLN A 48 -5.63 -23.46 -45.15
C GLN A 48 -6.63 -22.31 -45.32
N SER A 49 -7.31 -22.32 -46.47
CA SER A 49 -8.49 -21.54 -46.87
C SER A 49 -9.52 -22.57 -47.41
N PRO A 50 -10.64 -22.25 -48.10
CA PRO A 50 -11.28 -20.96 -48.45
C PRO A 50 -12.76 -20.92 -47.97
N ASN A 51 -13.63 -19.92 -48.24
CA ASN A 51 -14.26 -19.45 -49.50
C ASN A 51 -15.13 -18.20 -49.15
N THR A 52 -15.74 -17.40 -50.05
CA THR A 52 -16.12 -17.54 -51.49
C THR A 52 -15.74 -16.32 -52.35
N VAL A 53 -15.75 -16.53 -53.67
CA VAL A 53 -15.63 -15.55 -54.79
C VAL A 53 -17.02 -14.91 -55.08
N TYR A 54 -17.28 -13.90 -55.92
CA TYR A 54 -16.62 -13.32 -57.13
C TYR A 54 -16.47 -11.77 -56.99
N GLU A 55 -16.09 -10.89 -57.94
CA GLU A 55 -15.85 -10.85 -59.42
C GLU A 55 -15.00 -9.56 -59.70
N HIS A 56 -14.45 -9.16 -60.86
CA HIS A 56 -14.33 -9.69 -62.24
C HIS A 56 -12.96 -9.24 -62.83
N GLU A 57 -12.89 -8.74 -64.08
CA GLU A 57 -11.65 -8.42 -64.85
C GLU A 57 -11.66 -6.96 -65.40
N THR A 58 -10.58 -6.16 -65.48
CA THR A 58 -9.35 -6.13 -66.35
C THR A 58 -9.60 -5.96 -67.87
N PRO A 59 -8.61 -5.61 -68.75
CA PRO A 59 -7.23 -5.09 -68.58
C PRO A 59 -6.85 -3.87 -69.48
N ASN A 60 -5.58 -3.42 -69.45
CA ASN A 60 -4.72 -2.90 -70.58
C ASN A 60 -3.57 -1.98 -70.08
N PHE A 61 -2.36 -1.88 -70.67
CA PHE A 61 -1.57 -2.79 -71.54
C PHE A 61 -0.05 -2.35 -71.52
N ASP A 62 0.84 -3.24 -71.96
CA ASP A 62 2.32 -3.24 -72.10
C ASP A 62 3.29 -2.05 -71.81
N THR A 63 4.31 -2.37 -70.98
CA THR A 63 5.73 -2.70 -71.34
C THR A 63 6.54 -1.88 -72.39
N VAL A 64 7.76 -1.41 -72.03
CA VAL A 64 9.10 -1.64 -72.70
C VAL A 64 10.24 -0.73 -72.15
N CYS A 65 11.49 -1.22 -72.22
CA CYS A 65 12.77 -0.58 -71.81
C CYS A 65 13.23 0.58 -72.74
N GLY A 66 14.23 1.43 -72.46
CA GLY A 66 15.14 1.57 -71.31
C GLY A 66 16.46 2.31 -71.71
N VAL A 67 17.44 2.38 -70.80
CA VAL A 67 18.84 2.89 -70.98
C VAL A 67 19.05 4.43 -71.04
N GLY A 68 19.98 4.93 -70.23
CA GLY A 68 20.95 5.94 -70.70
C GLY A 68 20.88 7.38 -70.16
N ILE A 69 21.25 7.63 -68.89
CA ILE A 69 21.70 8.96 -68.45
C ILE A 69 23.04 8.85 -67.68
N ARG A 70 24.06 9.56 -68.17
CA ARG A 70 25.30 9.87 -67.45
C ARG A 70 25.38 11.38 -67.21
N CYS A 71 25.79 11.76 -66.00
CA CYS A 71 26.52 12.99 -65.64
C CYS A 71 25.99 14.35 -66.15
N MET A 72 25.34 15.12 -65.27
CA MET A 72 25.35 16.59 -65.30
C MET A 72 25.49 17.17 -63.86
N ASP A 73 25.96 18.41 -63.78
CA ASP A 73 26.53 19.03 -62.57
C ASP A 73 25.47 19.46 -61.51
N PRO A 74 25.74 19.33 -60.19
CA PRO A 74 24.84 19.78 -59.13
C PRO A 74 24.55 21.30 -59.07
N THR A 75 25.47 22.15 -59.54
CA THR A 75 25.41 23.61 -59.33
C THR A 75 24.23 24.28 -60.02
N LEU A 76 23.81 23.79 -61.20
CA LEU A 76 22.78 24.43 -62.02
C LEU A 76 21.36 24.39 -61.39
N LYS A 77 21.12 23.50 -60.43
CA LYS A 77 19.80 23.37 -59.77
C LYS A 77 19.51 24.44 -58.72
N PHE A 78 20.51 25.12 -58.19
CA PHE A 78 20.31 26.10 -57.11
C PHE A 78 19.88 27.48 -57.63
N SER A 79 20.36 27.90 -58.80
CA SER A 79 20.12 29.24 -59.35
C SER A 79 18.67 29.48 -59.78
N ILE A 80 17.95 28.44 -60.25
CA ILE A 80 16.58 28.56 -60.74
C ILE A 80 15.59 28.74 -59.57
N LEU A 81 15.86 28.14 -58.41
CA LEU A 81 14.95 28.20 -57.25
C LEU A 81 14.91 29.60 -56.60
N LEU A 82 16.03 30.34 -56.64
CA LEU A 82 16.13 31.69 -56.07
C LEU A 82 15.43 32.77 -56.93
N LEU A 83 15.27 32.54 -58.23
CA LEU A 83 14.60 33.49 -59.14
C LEU A 83 13.07 33.50 -59.00
N LEU A 84 12.46 32.46 -58.43
CA LEU A 84 11.01 32.31 -58.30
C LEU A 84 10.40 32.84 -56.99
N LEU A 85 11.22 33.37 -56.07
CA LEU A 85 10.80 33.84 -54.74
C LEU A 85 11.01 35.34 -54.50
N GLY A 86 11.57 36.08 -55.47
CA GLY A 86 12.05 37.45 -55.28
C GLY A 86 11.16 38.60 -55.77
N LEU A 87 10.06 38.32 -56.50
CA LEU A 87 9.27 39.35 -57.20
C LEU A 87 7.77 39.08 -57.06
N GLY A 88 6.98 40.08 -56.62
CA GLY A 88 5.52 40.02 -56.67
C GLY A 88 4.73 40.47 -55.42
N CYS A 89 5.14 41.54 -54.73
CA CYS A 89 4.37 42.06 -53.58
C CYS A 89 4.10 43.57 -53.69
N HIS A 90 3.05 43.95 -54.44
CA HIS A 90 2.50 45.31 -54.42
C HIS A 90 0.96 45.34 -54.63
N SER A 91 0.27 45.62 -53.52
CA SER A 91 -1.05 46.26 -53.38
C SER A 91 -2.38 45.54 -53.71
N TRP A 92 -3.27 45.65 -52.72
CA TRP A 92 -4.75 45.58 -52.69
C TRP A 92 -5.52 44.42 -53.37
N GLY A 93 -6.43 43.80 -52.60
CA GLY A 93 -7.28 42.70 -53.09
C GLY A 93 -8.23 42.00 -52.11
N SER A 94 -8.28 42.39 -50.84
CA SER A 94 -9.43 42.24 -49.92
C SER A 94 -9.91 40.85 -49.42
N HIS A 95 -10.47 40.87 -48.21
CA HIS A 95 -11.14 39.81 -47.42
C HIS A 95 -10.37 38.57 -46.91
N ASN A 96 -10.72 38.22 -45.66
CA ASN A 96 -10.50 36.96 -44.96
C ASN A 96 -9.05 36.44 -44.85
N SER A 97 -8.17 37.29 -44.30
CA SER A 97 -6.97 36.81 -43.62
C SER A 97 -7.35 36.05 -42.34
N SER A 98 -7.52 34.74 -42.47
CA SER A 98 -7.64 33.82 -41.33
C SER A 98 -6.33 33.85 -40.54
N THR A 99 -6.30 34.61 -39.45
CA THR A 99 -5.12 34.70 -38.58
C THR A 99 -4.80 33.32 -38.00
N ALA A 100 -3.80 32.65 -38.57
CA ALA A 100 -3.16 31.50 -37.98
C ALA A 100 -2.37 31.96 -36.74
N VAL A 101 -3.10 32.22 -35.65
CA VAL A 101 -2.53 32.48 -34.34
C VAL A 101 -1.72 31.25 -33.97
N ASN A 102 -0.40 31.38 -33.94
CA ASN A 102 0.49 30.38 -33.35
C ASN A 102 0.18 30.31 -31.85
N ALA A 103 -0.82 29.50 -31.51
CA ALA A 103 -1.22 29.25 -30.14
C ALA A 103 0.00 28.69 -29.40
N SER A 104 0.43 29.41 -28.37
CA SER A 104 1.63 29.04 -27.59
C SER A 104 1.55 27.56 -27.19
N PRO A 105 2.62 26.76 -27.34
CA PRO A 105 2.62 25.35 -26.95
C PRO A 105 2.12 25.13 -25.51
N ILE A 106 2.36 26.10 -24.61
CA ILE A 106 1.88 26.11 -23.22
C ILE A 106 0.35 26.16 -23.12
N LYS A 107 -0.33 26.88 -24.03
CA LYS A 107 -1.80 26.96 -24.07
C LYS A 107 -2.40 25.63 -24.54
N ASN A 108 -1.86 25.05 -25.61
CA ASN A 108 -2.34 23.78 -26.15
C ASN A 108 -2.12 22.62 -25.15
N ASP A 109 -1.00 22.64 -24.43
CA ASP A 109 -0.68 21.68 -23.36
C ASP A 109 -1.64 21.81 -22.16
N PHE A 110 -1.91 23.05 -21.71
CA PHE A 110 -2.92 23.29 -20.68
C PHE A 110 -4.33 22.85 -21.12
N GLU A 111 -4.76 23.19 -22.34
CA GLU A 111 -6.07 22.78 -22.89
C GLU A 111 -6.20 21.25 -23.03
N HIS A 112 -5.10 20.54 -23.35
CA HIS A 112 -5.07 19.08 -23.32
C HIS A 112 -5.23 18.56 -21.88
N CYS A 113 -4.41 19.05 -20.96
CA CYS A 113 -4.46 18.62 -19.56
C CYS A 113 -5.80 18.91 -18.89
N GLU A 114 -6.40 20.08 -19.13
CA GLU A 114 -7.71 20.43 -18.62
C GLU A 114 -8.79 19.47 -19.16
N ARG A 115 -8.76 19.17 -20.47
CA ARG A 115 -9.69 18.23 -21.13
C ARG A 115 -9.56 16.81 -20.57
N VAL A 116 -8.34 16.32 -20.36
CA VAL A 116 -8.06 15.00 -19.77
C VAL A 116 -8.58 14.92 -18.34
N VAL A 117 -8.24 15.89 -17.49
CA VAL A 117 -8.67 15.89 -16.08
C VAL A 117 -10.19 16.05 -15.96
N LYS A 118 -10.81 16.97 -16.70
CA LYS A 118 -12.28 17.15 -16.68
C LYS A 118 -13.01 15.89 -17.16
N LYS A 119 -12.55 15.25 -18.25
CA LYS A 119 -13.15 14.00 -18.76
C LYS A 119 -13.05 12.86 -17.75
N TRP A 120 -11.86 12.64 -17.17
CA TRP A 120 -11.66 11.63 -16.13
C TRP A 120 -12.50 11.89 -14.88
N ALA A 121 -12.62 13.15 -14.46
CA ALA A 121 -13.40 13.53 -13.28
C ALA A 121 -14.90 13.31 -13.53
N PHE A 122 -15.42 13.75 -14.67
CA PHE A 122 -16.82 13.54 -15.06
C PHE A 122 -17.20 12.05 -15.04
N SER A 123 -16.43 11.19 -15.73
CA SER A 123 -16.65 9.74 -15.71
C SER A 123 -16.48 9.10 -14.32
N SER A 124 -15.64 9.67 -13.45
CA SER A 124 -15.49 9.22 -12.07
C SER A 124 -16.63 9.66 -11.14
N LEU A 125 -17.29 10.79 -11.44
CA LEU A 125 -18.39 11.35 -10.64
C LEU A 125 -19.75 10.75 -11.02
N GLN A 126 -19.94 10.27 -12.25
CA GLN A 126 -21.17 9.57 -12.67
C GLN A 126 -21.34 8.16 -12.06
N GLN A 127 -20.34 7.63 -11.37
CA GLN A 127 -20.44 6.30 -10.75
C GLN A 127 -21.24 6.36 -9.44
N GLU A 128 -22.45 5.80 -9.45
CA GLU A 128 -23.26 5.60 -8.25
C GLU A 128 -22.82 4.37 -7.43
N VAL A 129 -23.12 4.39 -6.13
CA VAL A 129 -22.97 3.25 -5.22
C VAL A 129 -24.31 3.02 -4.52
N LYS A 130 -25.00 1.92 -4.88
CA LYS A 130 -26.27 1.54 -4.26
C LYS A 130 -26.03 1.02 -2.84
N ASP A 131 -26.68 1.65 -1.87
CA ASP A 131 -26.52 1.47 -0.43
C ASP A 131 -25.08 1.31 0.07
N LYS A 132 -24.55 2.40 0.62
CA LYS A 132 -23.23 2.48 1.26
C LYS A 132 -23.23 2.15 2.76
N HIS A 133 -24.38 1.85 3.37
CA HIS A 133 -24.48 1.59 4.80
C HIS A 133 -24.47 0.10 5.15
N THR A 134 -24.88 -0.76 4.20
CA THR A 134 -24.72 -2.21 4.31
C THR A 134 -23.32 -2.67 3.88
N LEU A 135 -22.73 -3.57 4.66
CA LEU A 135 -21.50 -4.28 4.32
C LEU A 135 -21.75 -5.27 3.17
N ARG A 136 -21.03 -5.10 2.06
CA ARG A 136 -20.98 -6.06 0.95
C ARG A 136 -19.94 -7.15 1.25
N ASP A 137 -20.09 -8.30 0.59
CA ASP A 137 -19.33 -9.54 0.78
C ASP A 137 -17.80 -9.40 0.95
N LEU A 138 -17.16 -8.55 0.13
CA LEU A 138 -15.74 -8.20 0.19
C LEU A 138 -15.55 -6.83 0.85
N LEU A 139 -14.78 -6.79 1.94
CA LEU A 139 -14.30 -5.55 2.55
C LEU A 139 -12.92 -5.16 1.99
N PHE A 140 -12.84 -4.03 1.30
CA PHE A 140 -11.57 -3.41 0.91
C PHE A 140 -11.22 -2.28 1.90
N PHE A 141 -10.20 -2.51 2.73
CA PHE A 141 -9.57 -1.44 3.51
C PHE A 141 -8.50 -0.75 2.66
N LEU A 142 -8.85 0.43 2.17
CA LEU A 142 -7.92 1.36 1.52
C LEU A 142 -7.08 1.99 2.64
N HIS A 143 -5.91 1.40 2.91
CA HIS A 143 -5.04 1.82 4.00
C HIS A 143 -4.15 2.97 3.54
N VAL A 144 -4.49 4.18 3.97
CA VAL A 144 -3.67 5.37 3.74
C VAL A 144 -2.42 5.34 4.63
N PRO A 145 -1.19 5.53 4.08
CA PRO A 145 0.02 5.48 4.87
C PRO A 145 0.01 6.46 6.06
N ARG A 146 0.40 5.94 7.23
CA ARG A 146 0.58 6.66 8.51
C ARG A 146 -0.70 7.17 9.19
N THR A 147 -1.87 6.68 8.80
CA THR A 147 -3.18 6.94 9.44
C THR A 147 -3.60 5.87 10.47
N GLY A 148 -2.63 5.15 11.04
CA GLY A 148 -2.90 4.12 12.06
C GLY A 148 -3.43 2.78 11.55
N GLY A 149 -3.56 2.57 10.23
CA GLY A 149 -4.17 1.35 9.68
C GLY A 149 -3.49 0.02 10.00
N ARG A 150 -2.20 -0.02 10.41
CA ARG A 150 -1.60 -1.25 10.99
C ARG A 150 -2.33 -1.67 12.28
N THR A 151 -2.80 -0.73 13.09
CA THR A 151 -3.61 -1.00 14.29
C THR A 151 -4.97 -1.56 13.93
N TYR A 152 -5.70 -0.93 13.01
CA TYR A 152 -6.99 -1.44 12.52
C TYR A 152 -6.86 -2.84 11.90
N PHE A 153 -5.82 -3.10 11.11
CA PHE A 153 -5.59 -4.41 10.53
C PHE A 153 -5.29 -5.49 11.58
N HIS A 154 -4.34 -5.24 12.49
CA HIS A 154 -3.93 -6.25 13.47
C HIS A 154 -4.91 -6.45 14.63
N CYS A 155 -5.57 -5.38 15.09
CA CYS A 155 -6.39 -5.42 16.31
C CYS A 155 -7.90 -5.51 16.05
N PHE A 156 -8.41 -5.12 14.86
CA PHE A 156 -9.80 -5.39 14.47
C PHE A 156 -9.89 -6.44 13.36
N LEU A 157 -9.35 -6.17 12.17
CA LEU A 157 -9.65 -6.98 10.99
C LEU A 157 -9.16 -8.43 11.10
N ARG A 158 -7.99 -8.66 11.72
CA ARG A 158 -7.48 -10.00 12.05
C ARG A 158 -8.17 -10.70 13.22
N LYS A 159 -9.06 -10.01 13.96
CA LYS A 159 -9.94 -10.59 14.98
C LYS A 159 -11.32 -10.93 14.42
N LEU A 160 -11.77 -10.15 13.43
CA LEU A 160 -13.04 -10.30 12.72
C LEU A 160 -13.01 -11.37 11.61
N TYR A 161 -11.90 -11.46 10.84
CA TYR A 161 -11.79 -12.37 9.69
C TYR A 161 -10.80 -13.50 9.95
N TYR A 162 -11.18 -14.72 9.56
CA TYR A 162 -10.26 -15.85 9.44
C TYR A 162 -9.15 -15.58 8.42
N SER A 163 -7.97 -16.15 8.64
CA SER A 163 -6.82 -16.01 7.73
C SER A 163 -7.07 -16.59 6.32
N SER A 164 -7.97 -17.57 6.20
CA SER A 164 -8.48 -18.10 4.92
C SER A 164 -9.29 -17.08 4.10
N LEU A 165 -9.87 -16.06 4.76
CA LEU A 165 -10.66 -15.01 4.13
C LEU A 165 -9.81 -13.78 3.74
N GLU A 166 -8.54 -13.72 4.14
CA GLU A 166 -7.61 -12.65 3.72
C GLU A 166 -7.19 -12.89 2.25
N CYS A 167 -7.44 -11.91 1.38
CA CYS A 167 -7.01 -11.97 -0.02
C CYS A 167 -5.48 -12.01 -0.15
N PRO A 168 -4.90 -12.74 -1.12
CA PRO A 168 -3.46 -12.86 -1.26
C PRO A 168 -2.75 -11.51 -1.37
N ARG A 169 -1.70 -11.35 -0.58
CA ARG A 169 -0.93 -10.10 -0.52
C ARG A 169 -0.24 -9.81 -1.85
N SER A 170 -0.40 -8.59 -2.34
CA SER A 170 0.05 -8.14 -3.66
C SER A 170 0.22 -6.62 -3.67
N TYR A 171 1.40 -6.14 -3.26
CA TYR A 171 1.67 -4.71 -3.02
C TYR A 171 2.48 -4.01 -4.12
N ASP A 172 2.81 -4.74 -5.19
CA ASP A 172 3.45 -4.21 -6.40
C ASP A 172 2.51 -4.22 -7.60
N LYS A 173 1.82 -5.35 -7.81
CA LYS A 173 0.70 -5.53 -8.73
C LYS A 173 -0.22 -6.60 -8.14
N LEU A 174 -1.54 -6.52 -8.36
CA LEU A 174 -2.45 -7.64 -8.05
C LEU A 174 -2.06 -8.90 -8.85
N ARG A 175 -1.62 -9.98 -8.16
CA ARG A 175 -1.12 -11.24 -8.77
C ARG A 175 -2.15 -12.38 -8.80
N PHE A 176 -3.39 -12.11 -8.39
CA PHE A 176 -4.53 -13.03 -8.41
C PHE A 176 -5.74 -12.34 -9.07
N ASP A 177 -6.74 -13.11 -9.51
CA ASP A 177 -8.02 -12.56 -9.97
C ASP A 177 -9.00 -12.53 -8.77
N PRO A 178 -9.30 -11.35 -8.20
CA PRO A 178 -10.15 -11.20 -7.01
C PRO A 178 -11.61 -11.53 -7.30
N ARG A 179 -11.98 -11.81 -8.56
CA ARG A 179 -13.31 -12.27 -8.96
C ARG A 179 -13.41 -13.80 -9.00
N LYS A 180 -12.27 -14.51 -8.94
CA LYS A 180 -12.17 -15.98 -8.94
C LYS A 180 -11.82 -16.57 -7.57
N GLN A 181 -11.35 -15.73 -6.64
CA GLN A 181 -10.91 -16.16 -5.32
C GLN A 181 -11.91 -15.74 -4.24
N GLN A 182 -12.36 -16.69 -3.44
CA GLN A 182 -13.37 -16.51 -2.39
C GLN A 182 -12.78 -15.87 -1.10
N CYS A 183 -12.07 -14.76 -1.25
CA CYS A 183 -11.58 -13.97 -0.12
C CYS A 183 -12.52 -12.79 0.18
N ARG A 184 -12.71 -12.48 1.46
CA ARG A 184 -13.68 -11.48 1.95
C ARG A 184 -13.03 -10.25 2.59
N LEU A 185 -11.70 -10.22 2.71
CA LEU A 185 -10.93 -9.09 3.23
C LEU A 185 -9.72 -8.78 2.34
N LEU A 186 -9.65 -7.55 1.79
CA LEU A 186 -8.46 -7.01 1.14
C LEU A 186 -7.94 -5.80 1.92
N VAL A 187 -6.64 -5.81 2.27
CA VAL A 187 -5.96 -4.68 2.94
C VAL A 187 -4.67 -4.35 2.21
N THR A 188 -4.59 -3.15 1.64
CA THR A 188 -3.43 -2.72 0.85
C THR A 188 -3.22 -1.20 0.88
N HIS A 189 -1.98 -0.78 0.56
CA HIS A 189 -1.62 0.61 0.29
C HIS A 189 -1.76 0.97 -1.21
N ASP A 190 -2.33 0.07 -2.03
CA ASP A 190 -2.81 0.47 -3.35
C ASP A 190 -3.83 1.62 -3.23
N ASP A 191 -4.07 2.30 -4.35
CA ASP A 191 -5.06 3.37 -4.43
C ASP A 191 -6.43 2.86 -4.93
N TYR A 192 -7.43 3.74 -4.91
CA TYR A 192 -8.80 3.41 -5.30
C TYR A 192 -8.95 2.87 -6.73
N SER A 193 -7.94 3.02 -7.61
CA SER A 193 -7.96 2.37 -8.94
C SER A 193 -8.00 0.84 -8.85
N MET A 194 -7.70 0.24 -7.69
CA MET A 194 -7.99 -1.15 -7.36
C MET A 194 -9.47 -1.55 -7.61
N MET A 195 -10.42 -0.61 -7.47
CA MET A 195 -11.85 -0.80 -7.78
C MET A 195 -12.15 -1.00 -9.29
N SER A 196 -11.13 -1.04 -10.14
CA SER A 196 -11.22 -1.56 -11.52
C SER A 196 -11.07 -3.08 -11.61
N LYS A 197 -10.47 -3.72 -10.59
CA LYS A 197 -10.22 -5.16 -10.53
C LYS A 197 -11.22 -5.91 -9.65
N LEU A 198 -11.70 -5.27 -8.59
CA LEU A 198 -12.63 -5.86 -7.62
C LEU A 198 -14.07 -5.95 -8.18
N PRO A 199 -14.86 -6.96 -7.78
CA PRO A 199 -16.28 -7.03 -8.11
C PRO A 199 -17.06 -5.91 -7.39
N ARG A 200 -17.27 -4.79 -8.08
CA ARG A 200 -17.82 -3.54 -7.51
C ARG A 200 -19.07 -3.77 -6.64
N GLU A 201 -20.07 -4.48 -7.15
CA GLU A 201 -21.32 -4.73 -6.41
C GLU A 201 -21.22 -5.69 -5.24
N ARG A 202 -20.08 -6.37 -5.08
CA ARG A 202 -19.74 -7.16 -3.88
C ARG A 202 -18.71 -6.47 -2.97
N THR A 203 -18.22 -5.28 -3.31
CA THR A 203 -17.11 -4.63 -2.59
C THR A 203 -17.58 -3.40 -1.79
N SER A 204 -17.43 -3.43 -0.47
CA SER A 204 -17.52 -2.24 0.39
C SER A 204 -16.12 -1.70 0.66
N VAL A 205 -15.95 -0.38 0.63
CA VAL A 205 -14.66 0.29 0.87
C VAL A 205 -14.68 1.04 2.20
N VAL A 206 -13.60 0.93 2.97
CA VAL A 206 -13.38 1.69 4.21
C VAL A 206 -11.99 2.33 4.20
N THR A 207 -11.82 3.43 4.93
CA THR A 207 -10.51 4.06 5.13
C THR A 207 -10.39 4.76 6.49
N ILE A 208 -9.17 5.11 6.87
CA ILE A 208 -8.85 5.96 8.02
C ILE A 208 -7.95 7.09 7.52
N LEU A 209 -8.28 8.34 7.86
CA LEU A 209 -7.52 9.53 7.49
C LEU A 209 -6.85 10.19 8.69
N ARG A 210 -6.01 11.19 8.43
CA ARG A 210 -5.16 11.88 9.41
C ARG A 210 -4.99 13.34 9.03
N ASN A 211 -4.77 14.22 10.01
CA ASN A 211 -4.33 15.58 9.77
C ASN A 211 -3.10 15.58 8.81
N PRO A 212 -3.13 16.30 7.68
CA PRO A 212 -2.08 16.21 6.66
C PRO A 212 -0.68 16.61 7.17
N VAL A 213 -0.60 17.58 8.09
CA VAL A 213 0.68 18.02 8.67
C VAL A 213 1.28 16.89 9.51
N ASP A 214 0.49 16.28 10.40
CA ASP A 214 0.91 15.13 11.19
C ASP A 214 1.17 13.86 10.36
N ARG A 215 0.47 13.70 9.22
CA ARG A 215 0.72 12.64 8.23
C ARG A 215 2.09 12.83 7.55
N VAL A 216 2.45 14.06 7.17
CA VAL A 216 3.78 14.39 6.60
C VAL A 216 4.88 14.16 7.62
N PHE A 217 4.76 14.74 8.82
CA PHE A 217 5.71 14.50 9.92
C PHE A 217 5.95 13.00 10.14
N SER A 218 4.86 12.23 10.31
CA SER A 218 5.00 10.81 10.58
C SER A 218 5.38 9.96 9.37
N THR A 219 5.37 10.52 8.16
CA THR A 219 5.92 9.90 6.95
C THR A 219 7.43 10.12 6.87
N TYR A 220 7.91 11.33 7.19
CA TYR A 220 9.33 11.65 7.35
C TYR A 220 9.97 10.80 8.45
N GLU A 221 9.43 10.86 9.68
CA GLU A 221 9.92 10.12 10.85
C GLU A 221 10.05 8.62 10.58
N PHE A 222 9.01 8.01 9.98
CA PHE A 222 9.02 6.57 9.68
C PHE A 222 10.00 6.21 8.57
N SER A 223 10.17 7.07 7.56
CA SER A 223 11.17 6.86 6.50
C SER A 223 12.58 6.86 7.10
N VAL A 224 12.87 7.82 8.00
CA VAL A 224 14.14 7.90 8.75
C VAL A 224 14.31 6.70 9.68
N GLU A 225 13.29 6.32 10.46
CA GLU A 225 13.35 5.20 11.41
C GLU A 225 13.66 3.87 10.70
N VAL A 226 12.91 3.53 9.64
CA VAL A 226 13.14 2.26 8.93
C VAL A 226 14.47 2.28 8.19
N ALA A 227 14.88 3.41 7.60
CA ALA A 227 16.19 3.57 6.98
C ALA A 227 17.35 3.40 8.00
N ALA A 228 17.21 3.94 9.22
CA ALA A 228 18.21 3.88 10.26
C ALA A 228 18.54 2.44 10.72
N ARG A 229 17.59 1.51 10.63
CA ARG A 229 17.80 0.08 10.96
C ARG A 229 18.96 -0.52 10.15
N PHE A 230 19.05 -0.17 8.86
CA PHE A 230 20.09 -0.66 7.96
C PHE A 230 21.50 -0.13 8.28
N LEU A 231 21.65 0.91 9.11
CA LEU A 231 22.97 1.46 9.48
C LEU A 231 23.81 0.51 10.36
N VAL A 232 23.24 -0.62 10.80
CA VAL A 232 23.97 -1.77 11.37
C VAL A 232 25.00 -2.36 10.38
N HIS A 233 24.78 -2.21 9.07
CA HIS A 233 25.71 -2.69 8.05
C HIS A 233 26.94 -1.79 7.90
N PRO A 234 28.12 -2.35 7.56
CA PRO A 234 29.33 -1.55 7.36
C PRO A 234 29.19 -0.54 6.22
N ASN A 235 28.41 -0.83 5.17
CA ASN A 235 28.14 0.06 4.03
C ASN A 235 26.80 -0.28 3.34
N LEU A 236 26.35 0.63 2.46
CA LEU A 236 25.12 0.50 1.68
C LEU A 236 25.08 -0.81 0.86
N THR A 237 26.20 -1.20 0.26
CA THR A 237 26.32 -2.43 -0.54
C THR A 237 26.00 -3.68 0.28
N SER A 238 26.52 -3.77 1.51
CA SER A 238 26.22 -4.85 2.46
C SER A 238 24.74 -4.89 2.83
N ALA A 239 24.13 -3.73 3.14
CA ALA A 239 22.70 -3.63 3.46
C ALA A 239 21.82 -4.08 2.28
N THR A 240 22.12 -3.63 1.07
CA THR A 240 21.38 -3.97 -0.16
C THR A 240 21.55 -5.45 -0.54
N GLN A 241 22.74 -6.02 -0.37
CA GLN A 241 22.97 -7.45 -0.59
C GLN A 241 22.23 -8.32 0.44
N MET A 242 22.23 -7.95 1.73
CA MET A 242 21.47 -8.67 2.76
C MET A 242 19.97 -8.57 2.48
N THR A 243 19.46 -7.37 2.18
CA THR A 243 18.06 -7.13 1.78
C THR A 243 17.64 -8.08 0.66
N ARG A 244 18.43 -8.19 -0.42
CA ARG A 244 18.15 -9.08 -1.55
C ARG A 244 18.16 -10.57 -1.14
N ARG A 245 19.08 -10.98 -0.27
CA ARG A 245 19.17 -12.36 0.24
C ARG A 245 17.99 -12.72 1.15
N ILE A 246 17.52 -11.79 1.99
CA ILE A 246 16.34 -11.99 2.85
C ILE A 246 15.10 -12.10 1.97
N ARG A 247 14.85 -11.11 1.09
CA ARG A 247 13.69 -11.08 0.18
C ARG A 247 13.58 -12.30 -0.74
N ALA A 248 14.70 -12.95 -1.08
CA ALA A 248 14.73 -14.19 -1.85
C ALA A 248 14.42 -15.46 -1.01
N LYS A 249 14.50 -15.39 0.33
CA LYS A 249 14.18 -16.50 1.24
C LYS A 249 12.82 -16.36 1.92
N THR A 250 12.37 -15.13 2.19
CA THR A 250 11.11 -14.87 2.89
C THR A 250 9.93 -14.85 1.92
N LYS A 251 8.93 -15.71 2.14
CA LYS A 251 7.60 -15.57 1.51
C LYS A 251 6.78 -14.39 2.09
N GLY A 252 7.22 -13.84 3.22
CA GLY A 252 6.65 -12.62 3.81
C GLY A 252 7.04 -11.35 3.04
N VAL A 253 6.28 -10.27 3.28
CA VAL A 253 6.44 -8.98 2.60
C VAL A 253 7.21 -8.01 3.50
N SER A 254 8.23 -7.35 2.96
CA SER A 254 8.99 -6.32 3.68
C SER A 254 8.32 -4.95 3.55
N THR A 255 8.60 -4.05 4.48
CA THR A 255 8.32 -2.61 4.33
C THR A 255 8.85 -2.06 2.99
N LEU A 256 9.92 -2.63 2.43
CA LEU A 256 10.53 -2.24 1.15
C LEU A 256 9.74 -2.67 -0.11
N ASP A 257 8.68 -3.49 0.02
CA ASP A 257 7.86 -3.95 -1.11
C ASP A 257 6.62 -3.06 -1.35
N ILE A 258 6.25 -2.24 -0.37
CA ILE A 258 4.92 -1.63 -0.26
C ILE A 258 4.99 -0.13 -0.61
N TRP A 259 4.01 0.40 -1.34
CA TRP A 259 3.88 1.85 -1.57
C TRP A 259 3.61 2.61 -0.25
N PRO A 260 4.14 3.82 -0.03
CA PRO A 260 5.20 4.54 -0.76
C PRO A 260 6.62 4.14 -0.31
N TRP A 261 6.73 3.28 0.70
CA TRP A 261 7.98 2.92 1.38
C TRP A 261 9.02 2.27 0.46
N LYS A 262 8.58 1.54 -0.57
CA LYS A 262 9.43 1.00 -1.64
C LYS A 262 10.23 2.05 -2.43
N TYR A 263 9.84 3.33 -2.33
CA TYR A 263 10.60 4.46 -2.85
C TYR A 263 11.31 5.22 -1.70
N LEU A 264 10.56 5.60 -0.66
CA LEU A 264 11.09 6.46 0.41
C LEU A 264 12.22 5.82 1.23
N VAL A 265 12.10 4.54 1.58
CA VAL A 265 13.05 3.89 2.50
C VAL A 265 14.40 3.57 1.83
N PRO A 266 14.48 3.06 0.58
CA PRO A 266 15.75 2.90 -0.13
C PRO A 266 16.52 4.23 -0.26
N TRP A 267 15.82 5.30 -0.68
CA TRP A 267 16.42 6.64 -0.83
C TRP A 267 16.85 7.26 0.50
N MET A 268 16.00 7.21 1.54
CA MET A 268 16.38 7.71 2.87
C MET A 268 17.54 6.91 3.47
N ARG A 269 17.62 5.60 3.20
CA ARG A 269 18.77 4.77 3.57
C ARG A 269 20.05 5.24 2.88
N GLU A 270 20.01 5.57 1.60
CA GLU A 270 21.14 6.12 0.85
C GLU A 270 21.61 7.48 1.39
N ASP A 271 20.68 8.36 1.78
CA ASP A 271 20.96 9.62 2.48
C ASP A 271 21.66 9.38 3.84
N LEU A 272 21.11 8.51 4.69
CA LEU A 272 21.67 8.21 6.01
C LEU A 272 23.05 7.53 5.94
N PHE A 273 23.29 6.66 4.95
CA PHE A 273 24.62 6.09 4.71
C PHE A 273 25.62 7.17 4.30
N THR A 274 25.24 8.04 3.33
CA THR A 274 26.05 9.17 2.87
C THR A 274 26.44 10.09 4.03
N ARG A 275 25.47 10.50 4.86
CA ARG A 275 25.72 11.34 6.04
C ARG A 275 26.63 10.63 7.04
N ARG A 276 26.34 9.37 7.40
CA ARG A 276 27.15 8.60 8.36
C ARG A 276 28.60 8.45 7.93
N ASP A 277 28.84 8.12 6.66
CA ASP A 277 30.19 7.87 6.18
C ASP A 277 30.94 9.17 5.88
N GLY A 278 30.24 10.26 5.53
CA GLY A 278 30.79 11.62 5.56
C GLY A 278 31.23 12.09 6.95
N ARG A 279 30.46 11.80 8.01
CA ARG A 279 30.86 12.08 9.41
C ARG A 279 32.15 11.35 9.80
N LYS A 280 32.26 10.06 9.45
CA LYS A 280 33.49 9.26 9.69
C LYS A 280 34.71 9.88 9.01
N LEU A 281 34.59 10.31 7.75
CA LEU A 281 35.68 10.94 6.99
C LEU A 281 36.12 12.28 7.60
N ARG A 282 35.20 13.03 8.23
CA ARG A 282 35.50 14.30 8.90
C ARG A 282 36.08 14.16 10.31
N GLY A 283 35.98 12.98 10.94
CA GLY A 283 36.33 12.78 12.36
C GLY A 283 35.43 13.56 13.34
N SER A 284 34.34 14.16 12.88
CA SER A 284 33.46 14.99 13.70
C SER A 284 32.51 14.13 14.54
N ASN A 285 32.55 14.32 15.87
CA ASN A 285 31.62 13.72 16.83
C ASN A 285 30.85 14.78 17.66
N ASN A 286 31.17 16.08 17.51
CA ASN A 286 30.61 17.15 18.33
C ASN A 286 29.38 17.78 17.64
N PHE A 287 28.20 17.21 17.88
CA PHE A 287 26.94 17.67 17.25
C PHE A 287 26.20 18.66 18.16
N GLN A 288 26.26 19.94 17.81
CA GLN A 288 25.60 21.03 18.56
C GLN A 288 24.25 21.40 17.93
N GLY A 289 23.25 20.51 18.06
CA GLY A 289 21.90 20.72 17.56
C GLY A 289 20.85 20.10 18.47
N LYS A 290 19.78 20.85 18.78
CA LYS A 290 18.64 20.39 19.60
C LYS A 290 17.37 20.09 18.79
N ASP A 291 17.26 20.62 17.58
CA ASP A 291 16.12 20.39 16.68
C ASP A 291 16.35 19.11 15.84
N PRO A 292 15.62 18.00 16.07
CA PRO A 292 15.75 16.76 15.32
C PRO A 292 15.28 16.89 13.86
N TYR A 293 14.51 17.93 13.52
CA TYR A 293 14.04 18.21 12.16
C TYR A 293 15.03 19.06 11.36
N ASN A 294 16.18 19.47 11.93
CA ASN A 294 17.22 20.25 11.25
C ASN A 294 18.67 19.80 11.55
N MET A 295 18.89 18.54 11.93
CA MET A 295 20.23 17.99 12.17
C MET A 295 20.94 17.56 10.88
N GLU A 296 21.34 18.51 10.02
CA GLU A 296 21.90 18.22 8.69
C GLU A 296 23.05 17.19 8.68
N GLU A 297 24.01 17.20 9.60
CA GLU A 297 25.07 16.20 9.59
C GLU A 297 24.57 14.78 9.92
N ILE A 298 23.38 14.63 10.53
CA ILE A 298 22.85 13.39 11.09
C ILE A 298 21.75 12.77 10.22
N VAL A 299 20.73 13.56 9.86
CA VAL A 299 19.54 13.20 9.05
C VAL A 299 19.24 14.30 8.03
N MET A 300 18.51 14.00 6.96
CA MET A 300 18.02 15.04 6.05
C MET A 300 17.07 16.00 6.79
N PRO A 301 17.33 17.32 6.82
CA PRO A 301 16.41 18.28 7.43
C PRO A 301 15.01 18.23 6.81
N LEU A 302 13.97 18.40 7.62
CA LEU A 302 12.57 18.32 7.20
C LEU A 302 12.25 19.29 6.05
N HIS A 303 12.82 20.51 6.10
CA HIS A 303 12.66 21.50 5.04
C HIS A 303 13.29 21.05 3.71
N LYS A 304 14.36 20.23 3.72
CA LYS A 304 14.93 19.63 2.51
C LYS A 304 14.11 18.42 2.05
N PHE A 305 13.62 17.60 2.98
CA PHE A 305 12.74 16.46 2.69
C PHE A 305 11.47 16.87 1.94
N ILE A 306 10.71 17.85 2.43
CA ILE A 306 9.43 18.27 1.80
C ILE A 306 9.61 18.93 0.42
N ASN A 307 10.79 19.50 0.16
CA ASN A 307 11.13 20.07 -1.14
C ASN A 307 11.81 19.05 -2.09
N HIS A 308 12.14 17.85 -1.62
CA HIS A 308 12.77 16.83 -2.45
C HIS A 308 11.75 16.21 -3.44
N PRO A 309 12.10 15.94 -4.71
CA PRO A 309 11.18 15.40 -5.71
C PRO A 309 10.46 14.11 -5.27
N ILE A 310 11.10 13.27 -4.45
CA ILE A 310 10.47 12.05 -3.92
C ILE A 310 9.27 12.36 -3.00
N ALA A 311 9.32 13.44 -2.21
CA ALA A 311 8.20 13.84 -1.36
C ALA A 311 7.07 14.43 -2.20
N GLN A 312 7.43 15.21 -3.23
CA GLN A 312 6.46 15.76 -4.20
C GLN A 312 5.72 14.65 -4.96
N GLU A 313 6.38 13.51 -5.20
CA GLU A 313 5.82 12.37 -5.91
C GLU A 313 5.04 11.38 -5.00
N VAL A 314 5.49 11.04 -3.79
CA VAL A 314 4.81 10.00 -2.97
C VAL A 314 4.33 10.43 -1.58
N VAL A 315 4.45 11.71 -1.21
CA VAL A 315 3.99 12.24 0.09
C VAL A 315 2.92 13.31 -0.09
N HIS A 316 3.17 14.30 -0.95
CA HIS A 316 2.34 15.50 -1.09
C HIS A 316 1.01 15.25 -1.79
N ASN A 317 -0.08 15.76 -1.18
CA ASN A 317 -1.48 15.41 -1.53
C ASN A 317 -1.74 13.89 -1.61
N GLY A 318 -0.94 13.09 -0.90
CA GLY A 318 -0.89 11.64 -1.04
C GLY A 318 -2.18 10.93 -0.63
N ALA A 319 -2.92 11.43 0.38
CA ALA A 319 -4.20 10.84 0.75
C ALA A 319 -5.26 11.09 -0.34
N THR A 320 -5.29 12.31 -0.89
CA THR A 320 -6.18 12.68 -1.99
C THR A 320 -5.89 11.87 -3.23
N PHE A 321 -4.62 11.74 -3.64
CA PHE A 321 -4.26 10.90 -4.78
C PHE A 321 -4.58 9.41 -4.53
N GLN A 322 -4.47 8.90 -3.31
CA GLN A 322 -4.82 7.51 -3.02
C GLN A 322 -6.33 7.25 -3.03
N VAL A 323 -7.16 8.16 -2.51
CA VAL A 323 -8.63 8.06 -2.59
C VAL A 323 -9.14 8.35 -4.02
N ALA A 324 -8.48 9.26 -4.75
CA ALA A 324 -8.77 9.52 -6.16
C ALA A 324 -8.26 8.43 -7.12
N GLY A 325 -7.43 7.49 -6.68
CA GLY A 325 -6.88 6.45 -7.56
C GLY A 325 -5.91 7.02 -8.62
N LEU A 326 -5.04 7.94 -8.19
CA LEU A 326 -4.10 8.73 -8.98
C LEU A 326 -2.68 8.77 -8.36
N THR A 327 -2.27 7.72 -7.64
CA THR A 327 -0.86 7.59 -7.20
C THR A 327 0.03 7.16 -8.36
N ASN A 328 1.34 7.14 -8.17
CA ASN A 328 2.24 6.48 -9.12
C ASN A 328 2.19 4.93 -9.03
N ASN A 329 1.28 4.38 -8.21
CA ASN A 329 0.96 2.96 -8.10
C ASN A 329 -0.47 2.65 -8.63
N SER A 330 -1.11 3.58 -9.35
CA SER A 330 -2.41 3.32 -9.98
C SER A 330 -2.36 2.21 -11.04
N TYR A 331 -3.49 1.53 -11.23
CA TYR A 331 -3.66 0.43 -12.19
C TYR A 331 -4.24 0.84 -13.55
N LEU A 332 -4.58 2.12 -13.73
CA LEU A 332 -5.19 2.66 -14.95
C LEU A 332 -4.22 3.63 -15.61
N SER A 333 -3.91 3.43 -16.90
CA SER A 333 -2.95 4.29 -17.63
C SER A 333 -3.32 5.77 -17.58
N VAL A 334 -4.61 6.10 -17.76
CA VAL A 334 -5.16 7.46 -17.67
C VAL A 334 -4.90 8.12 -16.31
N ALA A 335 -4.76 7.35 -15.23
CA ALA A 335 -4.47 7.90 -13.90
C ALA A 335 -3.08 8.58 -13.86
N HIS A 336 -2.10 8.05 -14.59
CA HIS A 336 -0.76 8.64 -14.66
C HIS A 336 -0.75 9.95 -15.47
N GLU A 337 -1.55 10.04 -16.54
CA GLU A 337 -1.70 11.27 -17.34
C GLU A 337 -2.43 12.36 -16.54
N VAL A 338 -3.56 12.03 -15.93
CA VAL A 338 -4.31 12.93 -15.02
C VAL A 338 -3.41 13.40 -13.87
N ARG A 339 -2.63 12.50 -13.27
CA ARG A 339 -1.64 12.82 -12.23
C ARG A 339 -0.59 13.82 -12.74
N HIS A 340 0.01 13.57 -13.91
CA HIS A 340 1.00 14.48 -14.50
C HIS A 340 0.41 15.89 -14.71
N CYS A 341 -0.77 15.96 -15.31
CA CYS A 341 -1.47 17.22 -15.56
C CYS A 341 -1.79 18.01 -14.28
N VAL A 342 -2.22 17.34 -13.21
CA VAL A 342 -2.53 17.97 -11.91
C VAL A 342 -1.26 18.38 -11.15
N HIS A 343 -0.16 17.64 -11.31
CA HIS A 343 1.15 18.03 -10.77
C HIS A 343 1.70 19.28 -11.47
N LYS A 344 1.54 19.36 -12.80
CA LYS A 344 1.95 20.49 -13.65
C LYS A 344 1.07 21.73 -13.43
N TYR A 345 -0.25 21.54 -13.37
CA TYR A 345 -1.25 22.60 -13.24
C TYR A 345 -2.11 22.39 -11.99
N LYS A 346 -1.65 22.92 -10.86
CA LYS A 346 -2.26 22.75 -9.53
C LYS A 346 -3.77 23.08 -9.48
N LEU A 347 -4.23 24.03 -10.29
CA LEU A 347 -5.65 24.41 -10.41
C LEU A 347 -6.56 23.26 -10.87
N LEU A 348 -6.03 22.27 -11.60
CA LEU A 348 -6.77 21.06 -11.99
C LEU A 348 -6.97 20.10 -10.80
N GLY A 349 -6.31 20.35 -9.67
CA GLY A 349 -6.44 19.57 -8.43
C GLY A 349 -7.85 19.59 -7.82
N ASP A 350 -8.64 20.64 -8.06
CA ASP A 350 -10.02 20.70 -7.56
C ASP A 350 -10.91 19.60 -8.16
N HIS A 351 -10.72 19.26 -9.44
CA HIS A 351 -11.43 18.13 -10.07
C HIS A 351 -11.06 16.79 -9.42
N VAL A 352 -9.80 16.61 -9.02
CA VAL A 352 -9.34 15.44 -8.26
C VAL A 352 -9.95 15.42 -6.86
N LEU A 353 -10.00 16.58 -6.20
CA LEU A 353 -10.56 16.74 -4.86
C LEU A 353 -12.06 16.41 -4.84
N GLN A 354 -12.85 16.81 -5.84
CA GLN A 354 -14.27 16.43 -5.90
C GLN A 354 -14.46 14.91 -6.07
N VAL A 355 -13.65 14.25 -6.91
CA VAL A 355 -13.66 12.79 -7.05
C VAL A 355 -13.27 12.11 -5.74
N ALA A 356 -12.26 12.62 -5.02
CA ALA A 356 -11.87 12.10 -3.72
C ALA A 356 -12.95 12.29 -2.65
N LYS A 357 -13.58 13.48 -2.58
CA LYS A 357 -14.67 13.80 -1.65
C LYS A 357 -15.87 12.88 -1.88
N LYS A 358 -16.36 12.73 -3.13
CA LYS A 358 -17.44 11.78 -3.45
C LYS A 358 -17.09 10.33 -3.06
N ARG A 359 -15.86 9.88 -3.33
CA ARG A 359 -15.44 8.52 -2.97
C ARG A 359 -15.34 8.29 -1.47
N LEU A 360 -15.03 9.31 -0.65
CA LEU A 360 -15.18 9.22 0.80
C LEU A 360 -16.66 9.19 1.21
N ASP A 361 -17.51 10.00 0.58
CA ASP A 361 -18.96 9.95 0.85
C ASP A 361 -19.54 8.58 0.52
N ASP A 362 -19.04 7.87 -0.50
CA ASP A 362 -19.50 6.54 -0.92
C ASP A 362 -18.88 5.37 -0.12
N MET A 363 -17.95 5.63 0.82
CA MET A 363 -17.37 4.58 1.69
C MET A 363 -18.33 4.17 2.82
N LEU A 364 -18.22 2.89 3.21
CA LEU A 364 -18.95 2.33 4.35
C LEU A 364 -18.52 2.98 5.67
N TYR A 365 -17.22 3.31 5.79
CA TYR A 365 -16.66 3.93 6.99
C TYR A 365 -15.43 4.80 6.66
N VAL A 366 -15.32 5.95 7.34
CA VAL A 366 -14.21 6.90 7.23
C VAL A 366 -13.83 7.37 8.64
N GLY A 367 -12.81 6.75 9.23
CA GLY A 367 -12.31 7.11 10.56
C GLY A 367 -11.22 8.18 10.55
N LEU A 368 -10.90 8.73 11.72
CA LEU A 368 -9.84 9.72 11.92
C LEU A 368 -8.74 9.17 12.84
N THR A 369 -7.49 9.58 12.63
CA THR A 369 -6.34 9.15 13.45
C THR A 369 -6.26 9.94 14.76
N GLU A 370 -6.73 11.18 14.73
CA GLU A 370 -6.78 12.13 15.83
C GLU A 370 -7.80 11.65 16.87
N GLU A 371 -9.06 11.43 16.45
CA GLU A 371 -10.13 10.86 17.26
C GLU A 371 -10.02 9.32 17.35
N HIS A 372 -8.84 8.82 17.70
CA HIS A 372 -8.47 7.41 17.55
C HIS A 372 -9.42 6.43 18.26
N ARG A 373 -9.78 6.71 19.52
CA ARG A 373 -10.63 5.83 20.33
C ARG A 373 -12.08 5.85 19.86
N GLU A 374 -12.61 7.04 19.56
CA GLU A 374 -13.97 7.18 19.03
C GLU A 374 -14.09 6.54 17.64
N SER A 375 -13.07 6.72 16.79
CA SER A 375 -12.98 6.04 15.49
C SER A 375 -12.82 4.53 15.62
N ALA A 376 -12.32 4.01 16.74
CA ALA A 376 -12.28 2.59 17.01
C ALA A 376 -13.68 2.06 17.38
N THR A 377 -14.36 2.70 18.33
CA THR A 377 -15.74 2.36 18.72
C THR A 377 -16.72 2.49 17.55
N MET A 378 -16.60 3.54 16.73
CA MET A 378 -17.43 3.69 15.54
C MET A 378 -17.12 2.62 14.47
N PHE A 379 -15.86 2.21 14.30
CA PHE A 379 -15.52 1.09 13.41
C PHE A 379 -16.11 -0.24 13.92
N ALA A 380 -16.03 -0.50 15.22
CA ALA A 380 -16.62 -1.69 15.84
C ALA A 380 -18.14 -1.73 15.67
N ASN A 381 -18.84 -0.62 15.92
CA ASN A 381 -20.30 -0.53 15.77
C ASN A 381 -20.78 -0.59 14.31
N VAL A 382 -20.05 0.00 13.35
CA VAL A 382 -20.51 0.12 11.95
C VAL A 382 -20.00 -1.04 11.08
N VAL A 383 -18.74 -1.43 11.22
CA VAL A 383 -18.11 -2.48 10.40
C VAL A 383 -18.05 -3.79 11.19
N GLY A 384 -17.55 -3.76 12.43
CA GLY A 384 -17.42 -4.95 13.27
C GLY A 384 -18.74 -5.70 13.44
N ALA A 385 -19.79 -5.01 13.88
CA ALA A 385 -21.13 -5.58 14.05
C ALA A 385 -21.68 -6.26 12.78
N GLN A 386 -21.43 -5.69 11.59
CA GLN A 386 -21.87 -6.25 10.32
C GLN A 386 -21.03 -7.48 9.92
N VAL A 387 -19.72 -7.46 10.14
CA VAL A 387 -18.86 -8.64 9.91
C VAL A 387 -19.24 -9.80 10.85
N ILE A 388 -19.45 -9.50 12.14
CA ILE A 388 -19.92 -10.44 13.15
C ILE A 388 -21.26 -11.07 12.71
N SER A 389 -22.24 -10.25 12.32
CA SER A 389 -23.55 -10.74 11.85
C SER A 389 -23.44 -11.61 10.59
N GLN A 390 -22.58 -11.25 9.64
CA GLN A 390 -22.38 -11.99 8.38
C GLN A 390 -21.51 -13.26 8.49
N LEU A 391 -20.79 -13.46 9.60
CA LEU A 391 -19.98 -14.66 9.83
C LEU A 391 -20.65 -15.59 10.85
N GLY A 392 -21.21 -15.06 11.94
CA GLY A 392 -21.96 -15.86 12.91
C GLY A 392 -23.17 -16.57 12.30
N GLY A 393 -23.80 -15.97 11.29
CA GLY A 393 -24.89 -16.59 10.52
C GLY A 393 -24.47 -17.71 9.57
N SER A 394 -23.18 -17.90 9.29
CA SER A 394 -22.66 -18.98 8.42
C SER A 394 -22.31 -20.26 9.18
N ASN A 395 -22.23 -20.23 10.51
CA ASN A 395 -21.83 -21.36 11.34
C ASN A 395 -22.88 -22.51 11.42
N SER A 396 -23.99 -22.41 10.69
CA SER A 396 -25.03 -23.43 10.61
C SER A 396 -24.92 -24.37 9.39
N SER A 397 -24.01 -24.10 8.45
CA SER A 397 -23.91 -24.88 7.21
C SER A 397 -22.52 -24.84 6.54
N GLU A 398 -21.51 -25.46 7.17
CA GLU A 398 -20.46 -26.26 6.50
C GLU A 398 -19.50 -26.86 7.54
N GLU A 399 -19.60 -28.18 7.79
CA GLU A 399 -18.55 -28.94 8.48
C GLU A 399 -17.45 -29.39 7.48
N SER A 400 -16.26 -29.68 8.02
CA SER A 400 -15.12 -30.30 7.33
C SER A 400 -14.38 -29.46 6.27
N ALA A 401 -13.61 -28.47 6.74
CA ALA A 401 -12.33 -28.10 6.12
C ALA A 401 -11.18 -28.64 7.00
N THR A 402 -10.34 -29.53 6.44
CA THR A 402 -9.39 -30.35 7.21
C THR A 402 -8.18 -29.58 7.77
N ASP A 403 -7.71 -30.01 8.95
CA ASP A 403 -6.48 -29.52 9.60
C ASP A 403 -5.27 -29.66 8.67
N SER A 404 -4.90 -28.54 8.05
CA SER A 404 -3.76 -28.42 7.15
C SER A 404 -2.79 -27.41 7.75
N LYS A 405 -1.80 -27.93 8.49
CA LYS A 405 -0.76 -27.19 9.20
C LYS A 405 0.14 -26.38 8.25
N SER A 406 -0.37 -25.26 7.78
CA SER A 406 0.37 -24.21 7.09
C SER A 406 1.20 -23.43 8.12
N GLU A 407 2.49 -23.76 8.25
CA GLU A 407 3.42 -23.07 9.15
C GLU A 407 3.57 -21.57 8.80
N GLN A 408 2.71 -20.73 9.37
CA GLN A 408 2.84 -19.27 9.24
C GLN A 408 3.72 -18.71 10.37
N ASN A 409 5.03 -18.95 10.24
CA ASN A 409 6.05 -18.26 11.01
C ASN A 409 5.92 -16.74 10.79
N TYR A 410 5.32 -16.04 11.76
CA TYR A 410 5.05 -14.60 11.70
C TYR A 410 6.33 -13.78 11.97
N SER A 411 7.26 -13.84 11.02
CA SER A 411 8.54 -13.16 11.12
C SER A 411 8.36 -11.64 10.97
N ASP A 412 8.47 -10.91 12.08
CA ASP A 412 8.59 -9.44 12.11
C ASP A 412 10.00 -9.02 11.63
N SER A 413 10.33 -9.42 10.39
CA SER A 413 11.65 -9.30 9.75
C SER A 413 11.88 -7.92 9.13
N ASP A 414 11.98 -6.89 9.98
CA ASP A 414 12.80 -5.70 9.70
C ASP A 414 13.99 -5.68 10.67
N SER A 415 14.85 -6.71 10.58
CA SER A 415 16.13 -6.90 11.29
C SER A 415 16.11 -6.87 12.83
N LYS A 416 16.31 -8.03 13.48
CA LYS A 416 16.99 -8.07 14.78
C LYS A 416 18.43 -7.57 14.59
N PRO A 417 19.03 -6.84 15.56
CA PRO A 417 20.48 -6.67 15.59
C PRO A 417 21.17 -7.99 15.97
N ASP A 418 22.16 -8.40 15.19
CA ASP A 418 23.08 -9.47 15.59
C ASP A 418 24.06 -8.90 16.64
N ASN A 419 23.82 -9.19 17.92
CA ASN A 419 24.78 -8.91 18.99
C ASN A 419 25.93 -9.94 18.95
N ASN A 420 26.96 -9.66 18.14
CA ASN A 420 28.21 -10.41 18.16
C ASN A 420 29.15 -9.92 19.27
N ASP A 421 28.77 -10.16 20.53
CA ASP A 421 29.68 -10.12 21.68
C ASP A 421 29.89 -11.56 22.19
N LEU A 422 31.12 -12.06 22.06
CA LEU A 422 31.46 -13.46 22.31
C LEU A 422 32.12 -13.65 23.68
N ARG A 423 31.63 -14.66 24.43
CA ARG A 423 32.29 -15.33 25.58
C ARG A 423 32.61 -14.46 26.80
N ASN A 424 31.75 -14.55 27.83
CA ASN A 424 32.02 -15.44 28.98
C ASN A 424 31.03 -15.19 30.14
N ARG A 425 30.21 -16.19 30.52
CA ARG A 425 29.92 -16.50 31.94
C ARG A 425 29.24 -17.85 32.15
N THR A 426 29.47 -18.36 33.34
CA THR A 426 29.07 -19.66 33.92
C THR A 426 27.55 -19.85 33.96
N PRO A 427 27.02 -21.09 33.80
CA PRO A 427 25.61 -21.36 34.06
C PRO A 427 25.31 -21.28 35.57
N ASN A 428 24.48 -20.32 35.99
CA ASN A 428 23.71 -20.46 37.22
C ASN A 428 22.41 -19.64 37.15
N GLY A 429 21.36 -20.14 37.80
CA GLY A 429 19.98 -19.82 37.42
C GLY A 429 19.47 -18.42 37.74
N LYS A 430 18.74 -17.85 36.78
CA LYS A 430 17.39 -17.30 36.99
C LYS A 430 16.71 -17.12 35.64
N GLU A 431 15.70 -17.92 35.37
CA GLU A 431 14.90 -17.84 34.16
C GLU A 431 14.01 -16.60 34.23
N SER A 432 14.19 -15.68 33.28
CA SER A 432 13.22 -14.62 33.02
C SER A 432 12.25 -15.11 31.95
N GLU A 433 10.98 -15.32 32.33
CA GLU A 433 9.91 -15.63 31.37
C GLU A 433 9.74 -14.50 30.35
N PHE A 434 10.37 -14.64 29.20
CA PHE A 434 10.06 -13.85 28.01
C PHE A 434 9.12 -14.66 27.14
N ALA A 435 7.83 -14.31 27.19
CA ALA A 435 6.77 -15.00 26.47
C ALA A 435 7.14 -15.24 24.99
N SER A 436 7.03 -16.51 24.59
CA SER A 436 6.96 -16.93 23.19
C SER A 436 5.89 -16.15 22.43
N PRO A 437 5.97 -16.03 21.09
CA PRO A 437 4.94 -15.33 20.32
C PRO A 437 3.58 -15.99 20.53
N GLU A 438 2.66 -15.28 21.18
CA GLU A 438 1.28 -15.73 21.31
C GLU A 438 0.70 -16.04 19.94
N THR A 439 0.24 -17.28 19.78
CA THR A 439 -0.63 -17.68 18.69
C THR A 439 -1.92 -16.88 18.81
N VAL A 440 -1.99 -15.76 18.07
CA VAL A 440 -3.19 -14.90 18.00
C VAL A 440 -4.36 -15.79 17.61
N GLU A 441 -5.26 -16.07 18.56
CA GLU A 441 -6.39 -16.97 18.35
C GLU A 441 -7.19 -16.53 17.11
N PRO A 442 -7.64 -17.49 16.28
CA PRO A 442 -8.53 -17.19 15.16
C PRO A 442 -9.86 -16.62 15.66
N ALA A 443 -10.64 -16.01 14.76
CA ALA A 443 -11.91 -15.38 15.10
C ALA A 443 -12.84 -16.34 15.86
N LYS A 444 -13.13 -16.02 17.13
CA LYS A 444 -14.11 -16.75 17.93
C LYS A 444 -15.49 -16.51 17.30
N GLY A 445 -16.13 -17.59 16.84
CA GLY A 445 -17.30 -17.54 15.95
C GLY A 445 -18.53 -16.80 16.49
N ASN A 446 -18.55 -16.46 17.79
CA ASN A 446 -19.62 -15.78 18.50
C ASN A 446 -19.18 -14.43 19.14
N MET A 447 -18.07 -13.83 18.69
CA MET A 447 -17.55 -12.57 19.25
C MET A 447 -18.57 -11.42 19.13
N THR A 448 -18.85 -10.74 20.25
CA THR A 448 -19.68 -9.54 20.33
C THR A 448 -18.88 -8.26 20.02
N VAL A 449 -19.59 -7.14 19.82
CA VAL A 449 -18.98 -5.82 19.58
C VAL A 449 -18.23 -5.32 20.83
N GLU A 450 -18.65 -5.73 22.02
CA GLU A 450 -18.03 -5.36 23.30
C GLU A 450 -16.71 -6.12 23.49
N GLU A 451 -16.71 -7.46 23.36
CA GLU A 451 -15.49 -8.29 23.37
C GLU A 451 -14.48 -7.89 22.28
N LEU A 452 -14.97 -7.46 21.11
CA LEU A 452 -14.13 -6.93 20.03
C LEU A 452 -13.38 -5.66 20.46
N MET A 453 -14.04 -4.77 21.21
CA MET A 453 -13.43 -3.54 21.73
C MET A 453 -12.45 -3.82 22.87
N GLU A 454 -12.73 -4.81 23.73
CA GLU A 454 -11.81 -5.26 24.79
C GLU A 454 -10.53 -5.85 24.18
N SER A 455 -10.67 -6.80 23.25
CA SER A 455 -9.52 -7.41 22.56
C SER A 455 -8.71 -6.40 21.74
N TYR A 456 -9.34 -5.31 21.31
CA TYR A 456 -8.69 -4.20 20.60
C TYR A 456 -7.81 -3.33 21.52
N GLU A 457 -8.28 -2.93 22.70
CA GLU A 457 -7.50 -2.10 23.64
C GLU A 457 -6.28 -2.88 24.19
N ASP A 458 -6.44 -4.19 24.50
CA ASP A 458 -5.34 -5.09 24.87
C ASP A 458 -4.29 -5.23 23.76
N CYS A 459 -4.75 -5.49 22.53
CA CYS A 459 -3.90 -5.57 21.34
C CYS A 459 -3.12 -4.26 21.13
N ILE A 460 -3.76 -3.11 21.38
CA ILE A 460 -3.12 -1.80 21.32
C ILE A 460 -2.00 -1.64 22.35
N SER A 461 -2.20 -2.09 23.59
CA SER A 461 -1.20 -1.98 24.66
C SER A 461 0.10 -2.71 24.28
N ASN A 462 -0.03 -3.97 23.86
CA ASN A 462 1.08 -4.80 23.40
C ASN A 462 1.72 -4.26 22.10
N LEU A 463 0.91 -3.79 21.14
CA LEU A 463 1.40 -3.21 19.88
C LEU A 463 2.20 -1.93 20.12
N ARG A 464 1.76 -1.03 21.02
CA ARG A 464 2.48 0.19 21.41
C ARG A 464 3.82 -0.14 22.06
N LYS A 465 3.86 -1.05 23.05
CA LYS A 465 5.10 -1.53 23.70
C LYS A 465 6.12 -2.06 22.68
N SER A 466 5.66 -2.88 21.74
CA SER A 466 6.45 -3.42 20.63
C SER A 466 6.98 -2.33 19.67
N GLN A 467 6.17 -1.31 19.37
CA GLN A 467 6.56 -0.17 18.52
C GLN A 467 7.65 0.70 19.18
N THR A 468 7.47 1.08 20.45
CA THR A 468 8.46 1.89 21.19
C THR A 468 9.84 1.22 21.26
N LEU A 469 9.90 -0.10 21.43
CA LEU A 469 11.17 -0.83 21.44
C LEU A 469 11.90 -0.78 20.09
N ARG A 470 11.19 -1.00 18.97
CA ARG A 470 11.78 -0.89 17.61
C ARG A 470 12.19 0.55 17.28
N HIS A 471 11.40 1.52 17.69
CA HIS A 471 11.68 2.95 17.53
C HIS A 471 12.98 3.33 18.23
N ASN A 472 13.08 3.06 19.54
CA ASN A 472 14.27 3.35 20.35
C ASN A 472 15.52 2.63 19.83
N ALA A 473 15.39 1.38 19.37
CA ALA A 473 16.50 0.64 18.77
C ALA A 473 16.96 1.24 17.43
N SER A 474 16.05 1.83 16.65
CA SER A 474 16.36 2.49 15.38
C SER A 474 17.03 3.84 15.61
N LEU A 475 16.44 4.69 16.47
CA LEU A 475 16.98 6.04 16.77
C LEU A 475 18.39 6.01 17.37
N LYS A 476 18.75 5.00 18.17
CA LYS A 476 20.12 4.82 18.69
C LYS A 476 21.21 4.86 17.60
N ARG A 477 20.90 4.50 16.36
CA ARG A 477 21.84 4.53 15.21
C ARG A 477 22.00 5.90 14.56
N ILE A 478 21.14 6.86 14.90
CA ILE A 478 21.14 8.25 14.41
C ILE A 478 21.11 9.27 15.57
N SER A 479 21.56 8.87 16.76
CA SER A 479 21.78 9.78 17.88
C SER A 479 22.66 10.98 17.45
N PRO A 480 22.33 12.23 17.82
CA PRO A 480 21.33 12.65 18.81
C PRO A 480 19.89 12.87 18.27
N ALA A 481 19.56 12.49 17.03
CA ALA A 481 18.22 12.72 16.47
C ALA A 481 17.14 11.89 17.20
N ASN A 482 16.18 12.59 17.80
CA ASN A 482 15.07 12.00 18.55
C ASN A 482 13.75 12.70 18.20
N PHE A 483 12.78 11.99 17.62
CA PHE A 483 11.52 12.58 17.15
C PHE A 483 10.42 12.43 18.21
N THR A 484 9.92 13.55 18.73
CA THR A 484 8.80 13.57 19.70
C THR A 484 7.71 14.54 19.25
N LYS A 485 6.51 14.49 19.86
CA LYS A 485 5.44 15.45 19.52
C LYS A 485 5.82 16.88 19.92
N GLU A 486 6.50 17.01 21.04
CA GLU A 486 6.96 18.28 21.62
C GLU A 486 8.01 18.93 20.72
N ALA A 487 8.88 18.12 20.10
CA ALA A 487 9.83 18.58 19.09
C ALA A 487 9.13 19.10 17.81
N ARG A 488 7.96 18.56 17.40
CA ARG A 488 7.21 19.11 16.26
C ARG A 488 6.74 20.54 16.50
N LEU A 489 6.47 20.91 17.76
CA LEU A 489 6.06 22.27 18.15
C LEU A 489 7.20 23.31 18.02
N GLN A 490 8.46 22.84 17.89
CA GLN A 490 9.64 23.70 17.69
C GLN A 490 9.97 23.92 16.21
N VAL A 491 9.26 23.26 15.28
CA VAL A 491 9.50 23.42 13.84
C VAL A 491 8.99 24.80 13.39
N PRO A 492 9.80 25.60 12.68
CA PRO A 492 9.39 26.95 12.28
C PRO A 492 8.08 26.98 11.49
N GLU A 493 7.19 27.91 11.83
CA GLU A 493 5.87 28.04 11.20
C GLU A 493 5.95 28.27 9.68
N ALA A 494 7.04 28.82 9.15
CA ALA A 494 7.29 28.88 7.70
C ALA A 494 7.36 27.49 7.05
N VAL A 495 7.98 26.50 7.71
CA VAL A 495 8.03 25.10 7.26
C VAL A 495 6.64 24.45 7.39
N LEU A 496 5.90 24.75 8.46
CA LEU A 496 4.53 24.28 8.64
C LEU A 496 3.59 24.85 7.56
N GLN A 497 3.71 26.13 7.21
CA GLN A 497 2.98 26.75 6.10
C GLN A 497 3.35 26.10 4.76
N GLN A 498 4.64 25.84 4.50
CA GLN A 498 5.05 25.11 3.29
C GLN A 498 4.46 23.70 3.24
N ILE A 499 4.41 22.98 4.37
CA ILE A 499 3.74 21.67 4.47
C ILE A 499 2.25 21.80 4.16
N ARG A 500 1.55 22.83 4.68
CA ARG A 500 0.12 23.07 4.41
C ARG A 500 -0.12 23.37 2.92
N GLN A 501 0.68 24.26 2.31
CA GLN A 501 0.59 24.61 0.89
C GLN A 501 0.85 23.41 -0.04
N LEU A 502 1.84 22.56 0.28
CA LEU A 502 2.14 21.34 -0.46
C LEU A 502 1.09 20.22 -0.25
N ASN A 503 0.16 20.37 0.70
CA ASN A 503 -0.88 19.40 1.02
C ASN A 503 -2.31 20.02 1.04
N HIS A 504 -2.55 21.05 0.23
CA HIS A 504 -3.83 21.79 0.21
C HIS A 504 -5.05 20.91 -0.14
N LEU A 505 -4.91 19.93 -1.04
CA LEU A 505 -6.00 19.01 -1.36
C LEU A 505 -6.26 18.05 -0.19
N ASP A 506 -5.19 17.55 0.44
CA ASP A 506 -5.30 16.69 1.63
C ASP A 506 -5.95 17.43 2.82
N LEU A 507 -5.73 18.74 2.96
CA LEU A 507 -6.38 19.58 4.00
C LEU A 507 -7.89 19.68 3.76
N GLU A 508 -8.30 20.00 2.54
CA GLU A 508 -9.73 20.08 2.18
C GLU A 508 -10.42 18.70 2.16
N LEU A 509 -9.69 17.63 1.86
CA LEU A 509 -10.19 16.26 1.98
C LEU A 509 -10.34 15.84 3.44
N TYR A 510 -9.37 16.16 4.30
CA TYR A 510 -9.44 15.86 5.74
C TYR A 510 -10.60 16.62 6.41
N LYS A 511 -10.80 17.89 6.07
CA LYS A 511 -11.95 18.70 6.49
C LYS A 511 -13.29 18.09 6.04
N HIS A 512 -13.34 17.50 4.84
CA HIS A 512 -14.51 16.74 4.37
C HIS A 512 -14.70 15.44 5.16
N ALA A 513 -13.61 14.73 5.47
CA ALA A 513 -13.63 13.53 6.30
C ALA A 513 -14.13 13.82 7.74
N GLN A 514 -13.75 14.96 8.34
CA GLN A 514 -14.31 15.41 9.62
C GLN A 514 -15.83 15.63 9.54
N ASN A 515 -16.34 16.19 8.43
CA ASN A 515 -17.78 16.33 8.20
C ASN A 515 -18.49 14.97 8.02
N ILE A 516 -17.85 13.98 7.39
CA ILE A 516 -18.38 12.61 7.28
C ILE A 516 -18.39 11.94 8.67
N PHE A 517 -17.29 12.03 9.40
CA PHE A 517 -17.12 11.45 10.72
C PHE A 517 -18.16 11.98 11.72
N ALA A 518 -18.36 13.31 11.79
CA ALA A 518 -19.38 13.92 12.63
C ALA A 518 -20.82 13.50 12.26
N LYS A 519 -21.10 13.23 10.98
CA LYS A 519 -22.40 12.67 10.53
C LYS A 519 -22.54 11.19 10.93
N GLN A 520 -21.48 10.40 10.79
CA GLN A 520 -21.45 9.00 11.21
C GLN A 520 -21.62 8.86 12.73
N HIS A 521 -20.93 9.70 13.52
CA HIS A 521 -21.07 9.77 14.99
C HIS A 521 -22.52 10.02 15.40
N LYS A 522 -23.14 11.10 14.89
CA LYS A 522 -24.53 11.46 15.22
C LYS A 522 -25.52 10.33 14.89
N ARG A 523 -25.31 9.63 13.78
CA ARG A 523 -26.11 8.44 13.41
C ARG A 523 -25.87 7.28 14.37
N ASN A 524 -24.62 6.95 14.68
CA ASN A 524 -24.29 5.87 15.61
C ASN A 524 -24.88 6.11 17.01
N PHE A 525 -24.77 7.32 17.55
CA PHE A 525 -25.37 7.68 18.83
C PHE A 525 -26.90 7.69 18.81
N GLY A 526 -27.53 8.21 17.75
CA GLY A 526 -28.99 8.15 17.59
C GLY A 526 -29.52 6.71 17.51
N ILE A 527 -28.83 5.85 16.73
CA ILE A 527 -29.12 4.40 16.67
C ILE A 527 -28.92 3.77 18.05
N THR A 528 -27.84 4.08 18.76
CA THR A 528 -27.57 3.54 20.10
C THR A 528 -28.64 3.97 21.12
N GLU A 529 -29.15 5.21 21.06
CA GLU A 529 -30.27 5.62 21.92
C GLU A 529 -31.59 4.94 21.53
N ILE A 530 -31.89 4.81 20.24
CA ILE A 530 -33.09 4.12 19.74
C ILE A 530 -33.07 2.64 20.17
N TRP A 531 -31.94 1.94 20.02
CA TRP A 531 -31.78 0.57 20.52
C TRP A 531 -31.86 0.49 22.04
N ARG A 532 -31.24 1.43 22.78
CA ARG A 532 -31.35 1.51 24.24
C ARG A 532 -32.81 1.73 24.71
N ARG A 533 -33.60 2.52 23.97
CA ARG A 533 -35.05 2.68 24.17
C ARG A 533 -35.81 1.40 23.85
N MET A 534 -35.50 0.71 22.75
CA MET A 534 -36.15 -0.56 22.39
C MET A 534 -35.85 -1.69 23.40
N LEU A 535 -34.60 -1.84 23.86
CA LEU A 535 -34.27 -2.80 24.94
C LEU A 535 -35.00 -2.46 26.25
N LYS A 536 -35.03 -1.18 26.65
CA LYS A 536 -35.83 -0.74 27.82
C LYS A 536 -37.33 -1.00 27.65
N SER A 537 -37.86 -0.84 26.44
CA SER A 537 -39.27 -1.13 26.14
C SER A 537 -39.57 -2.63 26.23
N SER A 538 -38.68 -3.48 25.70
CA SER A 538 -38.82 -4.94 25.70
C SER A 538 -38.75 -5.53 27.11
N TYR A 539 -37.79 -5.09 27.93
CA TYR A 539 -37.64 -5.55 29.33
C TYR A 539 -38.59 -4.83 30.32
N GLY A 540 -39.17 -3.69 29.95
CA GLY A 540 -39.82 -2.78 30.92
C GLY A 540 -41.23 -3.15 31.35
N THR A 541 -42.08 -3.67 30.44
CA THR A 541 -43.53 -3.72 30.69
C THR A 541 -44.24 -4.99 30.19
N GLY A 542 -43.90 -5.53 29.02
CA GLY A 542 -44.66 -6.62 28.41
C GLY A 542 -44.67 -7.93 29.20
N ILE A 543 -43.50 -8.35 29.71
CA ILE A 543 -43.30 -9.69 30.31
C ILE A 543 -44.11 -9.87 31.62
N LYS A 544 -44.22 -8.83 32.46
CA LYS A 544 -44.95 -8.92 33.73
C LYS A 544 -46.47 -9.09 33.55
N VAL A 545 -47.05 -8.45 32.52
CA VAL A 545 -48.49 -8.55 32.24
C VAL A 545 -48.85 -9.93 31.67
N LEU A 546 -48.04 -10.43 30.73
CA LEU A 546 -48.25 -11.77 30.14
C LEU A 546 -48.06 -12.90 31.18
N SER A 547 -47.10 -12.77 32.09
CA SER A 547 -46.87 -13.73 33.18
C SER A 547 -48.07 -13.87 34.12
N LEU A 548 -48.71 -12.76 34.51
CA LEU A 548 -49.91 -12.75 35.36
C LEU A 548 -51.14 -13.28 34.61
N GLY A 549 -51.32 -12.95 33.33
CA GLY A 549 -52.42 -13.49 32.52
C GLY A 549 -52.35 -15.01 32.36
N ALA A 550 -51.16 -15.53 32.00
CA ALA A 550 -50.95 -16.96 31.80
C ALA A 550 -51.14 -17.78 33.09
N THR A 551 -50.66 -17.28 34.24
CA THR A 551 -50.83 -17.96 35.54
C THR A 551 -52.30 -17.97 35.99
N LEU A 552 -53.05 -16.89 35.77
CA LEU A 552 -54.49 -16.87 36.09
C LEU A 552 -55.29 -17.87 35.23
N VAL A 553 -54.99 -17.97 33.93
CA VAL A 553 -55.63 -18.95 33.03
C VAL A 553 -55.28 -20.39 33.44
N LEU A 554 -54.03 -20.68 33.81
CA LEU A 554 -53.64 -22.00 34.30
C LEU A 554 -54.33 -22.37 35.62
N LEU A 555 -54.51 -21.42 36.54
CA LEU A 555 -55.25 -21.63 37.79
C LEU A 555 -56.74 -21.89 37.53
N LEU A 556 -57.37 -21.17 36.59
CA LEU A 556 -58.76 -21.41 36.19
C LEU A 556 -58.95 -22.78 35.53
N LEU A 557 -58.00 -23.21 34.67
CA LEU A 557 -58.01 -24.55 34.07
C LEU A 557 -57.82 -25.64 35.14
N ALA A 558 -56.87 -25.47 36.06
CA ALA A 558 -56.65 -26.41 37.16
C ALA A 558 -57.88 -26.53 38.07
N PHE A 559 -58.54 -25.41 38.40
CA PHE A 559 -59.79 -25.40 39.15
C PHE A 559 -60.92 -26.11 38.39
N HIS A 560 -61.06 -25.86 37.09
CA HIS A 560 -62.10 -26.50 36.27
C HIS A 560 -61.89 -28.02 36.16
N VAL A 561 -60.63 -28.49 36.03
CA VAL A 561 -60.26 -29.91 36.07
C VAL A 561 -60.56 -30.51 37.44
N PHE A 562 -60.18 -29.85 38.54
CA PHE A 562 -60.43 -30.33 39.90
C PHE A 562 -61.92 -30.45 40.22
N VAL A 563 -62.73 -29.45 39.85
CA VAL A 563 -64.20 -29.49 40.00
C VAL A 563 -64.83 -30.60 39.16
N ASN A 564 -64.36 -30.82 37.92
CA ASN A 564 -64.84 -31.92 37.08
C ASN A 564 -64.42 -33.30 37.59
N ALA A 565 -63.21 -33.45 38.14
CA ALA A 565 -62.74 -34.68 38.77
C ALA A 565 -63.61 -35.02 39.99
N LYS A 566 -63.87 -34.04 40.87
CA LYS A 566 -64.73 -34.20 42.04
C LYS A 566 -66.20 -34.48 41.66
N ARG A 567 -66.67 -33.98 40.50
CA ARG A 567 -67.99 -34.33 39.93
C ARG A 567 -68.06 -35.77 39.37
N ARG A 568 -66.93 -36.39 39.00
CA ARG A 568 -66.88 -37.80 38.55
C ARG A 568 -66.86 -38.79 39.71
N THR A 569 -66.27 -38.46 40.86
CA THR A 569 -66.21 -39.38 42.01
C THR A 569 -67.51 -39.47 42.82
N SER A 570 -68.44 -38.51 42.68
CA SER A 570 -69.78 -38.57 43.32
C SER A 570 -70.86 -39.27 42.46
N LYS A 571 -70.47 -40.15 41.52
CA LYS A 571 -71.38 -41.02 40.76
C LYS A 571 -71.04 -42.52 40.89
N VAL A 572 -70.67 -42.95 42.09
CA VAL A 572 -70.92 -44.32 42.55
C VAL A 572 -72.11 -44.24 43.51
N LYS A 573 -73.19 -44.96 43.23
CA LYS A 573 -74.43 -44.91 44.01
C LYS A 573 -74.99 -46.33 44.12
N VAL A 574 -74.87 -46.88 45.34
CA VAL A 574 -75.39 -48.18 45.83
C VAL A 574 -75.26 -49.31 44.82
#